data_AF-A0A8J4Q014-F1
#
_entry.id   AF-A0A8J4Q014-F1
#
_cell.length_a   1.000
_cell.length_b   1.000
_cell.length_c   1.000
_cell.angle_alpha   90.00
_cell.angle_beta   90.00
_cell.angle_gamma   90.00
#
_symmetry.space_group_name_H-M   'P 1'
#
loop_
_entity.id
_entity.type
_entity.pdbx_description
1 polymer ?
#
loop_
_entity_poly.entity_id
_entity_poly.type
_entity_poly.pdbx_seq_one_letter_code
_entity_poly.pdbx_strand_id
1 'polypeptide(L)' 'MNNYKDISVPSFFPAVTSECKEKAAKFFICIEDKMQYMNQEDINGAKRGLTICENLMNEYKECMQASLAKGSERLL' A
#
# COMPACT_ATOMS: atom_id res chain seq x y z
N MET A 1 -4.18 -10.12 -22.81
CA MET A 1 -3.12 -10.26 -21.79
C MET A 1 -3.42 -9.26 -20.68
N ASN A 2 -3.64 -9.71 -19.45
CA ASN A 2 -3.85 -8.79 -18.34
C ASN A 2 -2.52 -8.09 -18.01
N ASN A 3 -2.41 -6.79 -18.27
CA ASN A 3 -1.24 -5.97 -17.99
C ASN A 3 -1.21 -5.52 -16.52
N TYR A 4 -1.12 -6.46 -15.58
CA TYR A 4 -0.89 -6.11 -14.17
C TYR A 4 0.60 -5.86 -13.96
N LYS A 5 0.93 -4.72 -13.35
CA LYS A 5 2.32 -4.41 -12.98
C LYS A 5 2.75 -5.35 -11.85
N ASP A 6 4.02 -5.72 -11.84
CA ASP A 6 4.63 -6.44 -10.72
C ASP A 6 4.94 -5.46 -9.59
N ILE A 7 3.90 -5.14 -8.81
CA ILE A 7 3.95 -4.18 -7.71
C ILE A 7 3.93 -4.95 -6.39
N SER A 8 4.87 -4.59 -5.51
CA SER A 8 4.98 -5.12 -4.17
C SER A 8 4.83 -4.01 -3.15
N VAL A 9 4.20 -4.31 -2.02
CA VAL A 9 4.15 -3.40 -0.87
C VAL A 9 5.57 -3.16 -0.33
N PRO A 10 5.85 -1.97 0.25
CA PRO A 10 7.14 -1.69 0.86
C PRO A 10 7.39 -2.61 2.07
N SER A 11 8.66 -2.87 2.39
CA SER A 11 9.07 -3.82 3.44
C SER A 11 8.60 -3.47 4.85
N PHE A 12 8.27 -2.20 5.10
CA PHE A 12 7.73 -1.74 6.38
C PHE A 12 6.20 -1.84 6.47
N PHE A 13 5.49 -2.20 5.39
CA PHE A 13 4.04 -2.40 5.44
C PHE A 13 3.69 -3.55 6.41
N PRO A 14 2.63 -3.43 7.25
CA PRO A 14 1.64 -2.35 7.31
C PRO A 14 1.95 -1.27 8.36
N ALA A 15 3.19 -1.12 8.82
CA ALA A 15 3.54 -0.19 9.88
C ALA A 15 3.35 1.28 9.47
N VAL A 16 3.05 2.14 10.45
CA VAL A 16 2.76 3.56 10.21
C VAL A 16 3.41 4.42 11.29
N THR A 17 4.12 5.49 10.92
CA THR A 17 4.54 6.50 11.88
C THR A 17 3.43 7.53 12.11
N SER A 18 3.48 8.23 13.25
CA SER A 18 2.43 9.21 13.60
C SER A 18 2.18 10.27 12.53
N GLU A 19 3.24 10.72 11.84
CA GLU A 19 3.16 11.73 10.78
C GLU A 19 2.61 11.19 9.45
N CYS A 20 2.67 9.87 9.22
CA CYS A 20 2.23 9.26 7.96
C CYS A 20 0.83 8.66 8.01
N LYS A 21 0.08 8.84 9.11
CA LYS A 21 -1.28 8.30 9.29
C LYS A 21 -2.23 8.60 8.15
N GLU A 22 -2.28 9.84 7.68
CA GLU A 22 -3.23 10.23 6.63
C GLU A 22 -2.92 9.54 5.30
N LYS A 23 -1.64 9.48 4.92
CA LYS A 23 -1.18 8.82 3.70
C LYS A 23 -1.40 7.31 3.77
N ALA A 24 -1.08 6.71 4.91
CA ALA A 24 -1.33 5.30 5.18
C ALA A 24 -2.83 4.96 5.11
N ALA A 25 -3.68 5.75 5.76
CA ALA A 25 -5.13 5.53 5.76
C ALA A 25 -5.71 5.56 4.35
N LYS A 26 -5.31 6.53 3.52
CA LYS A 26 -5.75 6.59 2.11
C LYS A 26 -5.36 5.32 1.34
N PHE A 27 -4.11 4.87 1.49
CA PHE A 27 -3.65 3.64 0.86
C PHE A 27 -4.38 2.39 1.38
N PHE A 28 -4.54 2.26 2.70
CA PHE A 28 -5.13 1.07 3.33
C PHE A 28 -6.62 0.93 2.96
N ILE A 29 -7.37 2.03 2.99
CA ILE A 29 -8.76 2.06 2.53
C ILE A 29 -8.86 1.64 1.05
N CYS A 30 -7.93 2.11 0.21
CA CYS A 30 -7.93 1.73 -1.20
C CYS A 30 -7.70 0.23 -1.39
N ILE A 31 -6.71 -0.36 -0.73
CA ILE A 31 -6.44 -1.79 -0.90
C ILE A 31 -7.53 -2.67 -0.28
N GLU A 32 -8.17 -2.24 0.81
CA GLU A 32 -9.33 -2.94 1.39
C GLU A 32 -10.50 -3.02 0.39
N ASP A 33 -10.76 -1.95 -0.35
CA ASP A 33 -11.81 -1.89 -1.37
C ASP A 33 -11.40 -2.62 -2.68
N LYS A 34 -10.14 -2.47 -3.11
CA LYS A 34 -9.71 -2.88 -4.46
C LYS A 34 -9.02 -4.24 -4.55
N MET A 35 -8.58 -4.84 -3.44
CA MET A 35 -7.99 -6.19 -3.43
C MET A 35 -9.01 -7.33 -3.37
N GLN A 36 -10.28 -7.05 -3.65
CA GLN A 36 -11.31 -8.09 -3.66
C GLN A 36 -11.12 -9.08 -4.81
N TYR A 37 -11.23 -10.36 -4.49
CA TYR A 37 -11.29 -11.45 -5.45
C TYR A 37 -12.70 -11.54 -6.03
N MET A 38 -12.80 -11.57 -7.36
CA MET A 38 -14.11 -11.65 -8.02
C MET A 38 -14.79 -13.02 -7.85
N ASN A 39 -14.00 -14.07 -7.66
CA ASN A 39 -14.41 -15.45 -7.41
C ASN A 39 -13.19 -16.27 -6.90
N GLN A 40 -13.38 -17.56 -6.63
CA GLN A 40 -12.32 -18.45 -6.12
C GLN A 40 -11.17 -18.70 -7.12
N GLU A 41 -11.39 -18.47 -8.42
CA GLU A 41 -10.41 -18.68 -9.48
C GLU A 41 -9.60 -17.40 -9.80
N ASP A 42 -10.04 -16.24 -9.30
CA ASP A 42 -9.36 -14.97 -9.49
C ASP A 42 -8.09 -14.92 -8.65
N ILE A 43 -6.96 -15.35 -9.21
CA ILE A 43 -5.66 -15.24 -8.54
C ILE A 43 -5.07 -13.81 -8.59
N ASN A 44 -5.72 -12.88 -9.30
CA ASN A 44 -5.16 -11.56 -9.62
C ASN A 44 -5.72 -10.42 -8.76
N GLY A 45 -6.63 -10.69 -7.83
CA GLY A 45 -7.24 -9.65 -6.97
C GLY A 45 -6.23 -8.73 -6.31
N ALA A 46 -5.18 -9.29 -5.70
CA ALA A 46 -4.11 -8.53 -5.08
C ALA A 46 -3.33 -7.65 -6.07
N LYS A 47 -2.89 -8.21 -7.22
CA LYS A 47 -2.13 -7.47 -8.25
C LYS A 47 -2.95 -6.35 -8.86
N ARG A 48 -4.22 -6.60 -9.14
CA ARG A 48 -5.18 -5.61 -9.64
C ARG A 48 -5.39 -4.50 -8.62
N GLY A 49 -5.66 -4.84 -7.36
CA GLY A 49 -5.83 -3.86 -6.29
C GLY A 49 -4.60 -2.96 -6.11
N LEU A 50 -3.39 -3.54 -6.07
CA LEU A 50 -2.14 -2.77 -5.98
C LEU A 50 -1.91 -1.88 -7.20
N THR A 51 -2.22 -2.35 -8.41
CA THR A 51 -2.11 -1.53 -9.62
C THR A 51 -3.05 -0.32 -9.55
N ILE A 52 -4.26 -0.50 -9.04
CA ILE A 52 -5.22 0.60 -8.88
C ILE A 52 -4.77 1.60 -7.80
N CYS A 53 -4.22 1.09 -6.69
CA CYS A 53 -3.83 1.90 -5.53
C CYS A 53 -2.37 2.38 -5.58
N GLU A 54 -1.65 2.21 -6.69
CA GLU A 54 -0.21 2.44 -6.83
C GLU A 54 0.20 3.86 -6.41
N ASN A 55 -0.56 4.87 -6.82
CA ASN A 55 -0.25 6.26 -6.47
C ASN A 55 -0.34 6.50 -4.96
N LEU A 56 -1.36 5.97 -4.29
CA LEU A 56 -1.53 6.10 -2.84
C LEU A 56 -0.45 5.31 -2.08
N MET A 57 -0.07 4.15 -2.61
CA MET A 57 1.04 3.36 -2.09
C MET A 57 2.36 4.15 -2.16
N ASN A 58 2.62 4.84 -3.26
CA ASN A 58 3.82 5.66 -3.43
C ASN A 58 3.84 6.84 -2.45
N GLU A 59 2.73 7.54 -2.26
CA GLU A 59 2.64 8.61 -1.26
C GLU A 59 2.90 8.11 0.17
N TYR A 60 2.30 6.97 0.53
CA TYR A 60 2.56 6.30 1.81
C TYR A 60 4.04 5.92 1.95
N LYS A 61 4.61 5.33 0.89
CA LYS A 61 6.00 4.87 0.86
C LYS A 61 6.97 6.03 1.05
N GLU A 62 6.80 7.12 0.31
CA GLU A 62 7.64 8.31 0.41
C GLU A 62 7.59 8.93 1.81
N CYS A 63 6.39 9.03 2.40
CA CYS A 63 6.23 9.53 3.76
C CYS A 63 6.97 8.64 4.77
N MET A 64 6.73 7.33 4.72
CA MET A 64 7.36 6.39 5.66
C MET A 64 8.88 6.36 5.51
N GLN A 65 9.41 6.39 4.29
CA GLN A 65 10.85 6.46 4.05
C GLN A 65 11.46 7.73 4.65
N ALA A 66 10.81 8.88 4.45
CA ALA A 66 11.25 10.14 5.07
C ALA A 66 11.16 10.11 6.60
N SER A 67 10.10 9.51 7.14
CA SER A 67 9.87 9.40 8.59
C SER A 67 10.89 8.51 9.28
N LEU A 68 11.14 7.33 8.71
CA LEU A 68 12.11 6.36 9.20
C LEU A 68 13.55 6.92 9.09
N ALA A 69 13.88 7.64 8.01
CA ALA A 69 15.18 8.27 7.85
C ALA A 69 15.46 9.35 8.92
N LYS A 70 14.42 9.99 9.48
CA LYS A 70 14.53 10.94 10.60
C LYS A 70 14.64 10.26 11.97
N GLY A 71 14.64 8.93 12.03
CA GLY A 71 14.67 8.20 13.30
C GLY A 71 13.33 8.23 14.05
N SER A 72 12.20 8.35 13.36
CA SER A 72 10.88 8.17 13.98
C SER A 72 10.70 6.68 14.34
N GLU A 73 11.30 6.25 15.47
CA GLU A 73 11.24 4.87 15.98
C GLU A 73 9.85 4.48 16.53
N ARG A 74 8.93 5.44 16.66
CA ARG A 74 7.56 5.18 17.12
C ARG A 74 6.66 4.82 15.93
N LEU A 75 6.79 3.57 15.50
CA LEU A 75 5.76 2.89 14.73
C LEU A 75 4.51 2.74 15.60
N LEU A 76 3.35 2.96 14.99
CA LEU A 76 2.03 2.82 15.58
C LEU A 76 1.36 1.53 15.13
#